data_AF-A0A0Q0VEN1-F1
#
_entry.id   AF-A0A0Q0VEN1-F1
#
_cell.length_a   1.000
_cell.length_b   1.000
_cell.length_c   1.000
_cell.angle_alpha   90.00
_cell.angle_beta   90.00
_cell.angle_gamma   90.00
#
_symmetry.space_group_name_H-M   'P 1'
#
loop_
_entity.id
_entity.type
_entity.pdbx_description
1 polymer ?
#
loop_
_entity_poly.entity_id
_entity_poly.type
_entity_poly.pdbx_seq_one_letter_code
_entity_poly.pdbx_strand_id
1 'polypeptide(L)'
;MKKSIVLAVLVACFAWSNAKAQKVKNVKLSDIHSEYIEVTAVKRGFSDKILISLQYGQKIESFNEDSIIRDDKNQELEYNSALDCVNKMKDYGYELFQVYVESYESGNQKYYVLKRK
;
A
#
# COMPACT_ATOMS: atom_id res chain seq x y z
N MET A 1 -4.13 -32.65 -31.41
CA MET A 1 -2.97 -32.21 -30.60
C MET A 1 -2.83 -30.69 -30.54
N LYS A 2 -2.83 -29.94 -31.65
CA LYS A 2 -2.69 -28.46 -31.65
C LYS A 2 -3.86 -27.70 -30.98
N LYS A 3 -5.10 -28.18 -31.15
CA LYS A 3 -6.32 -27.56 -30.56
C LYS A 3 -6.39 -27.66 -29.03
N SER A 4 -5.83 -28.74 -28.48
CA SER A 4 -5.83 -29.02 -27.03
C SER A 4 -4.85 -28.10 -26.27
N ILE A 5 -3.75 -27.71 -26.90
CA ILE A 5 -2.75 -26.79 -26.31
C ILE A 5 -3.33 -25.37 -26.20
N VAL A 6 -4.09 -24.92 -27.20
CA VAL A 6 -4.74 -23.60 -27.18
C VAL A 6 -5.75 -23.48 -26.05
N LEU A 7 -6.51 -24.55 -25.78
CA LEU A 7 -7.51 -24.56 -24.70
C LEU A 7 -6.85 -24.55 -23.31
N ALA A 8 -5.72 -25.24 -23.13
CA ALA A 8 -4.96 -25.24 -21.89
C ALA A 8 -4.35 -23.87 -21.56
N VAL A 9 -3.89 -23.13 -22.59
CA VAL A 9 -3.36 -21.76 -22.42
C VAL A 9 -4.45 -20.78 -22.02
N LEU A 10 -5.66 -20.89 -22.58
CA LEU A 10 -6.79 -20.02 -22.22
C LEU A 10 -7.25 -20.23 -20.77
N VAL A 11 -7.29 -21.47 -20.27
CA VAL A 11 -7.68 -21.76 -18.88
C VAL A 11 -6.62 -21.27 -17.89
N ALA A 12 -5.32 -21.35 -18.24
CA ALA A 12 -4.25 -20.83 -17.40
C ALA A 12 -4.31 -19.30 -17.23
N CYS A 13 -4.74 -18.55 -18.26
CA CYS A 13 -4.88 -17.09 -18.18
C CYS A 13 -6.01 -16.62 -17.24
N PHE A 14 -7.07 -17.41 -17.05
CA PHE A 14 -8.17 -17.05 -16.15
C PHE A 14 -7.94 -17.43 -14.68
N ALA A 15 -6.97 -18.30 -14.38
CA ALA A 15 -6.67 -18.73 -13.02
C ALA A 15 -5.86 -17.70 -12.19
N TRP A 16 -5.41 -16.59 -12.79
CA TRP A 16 -4.56 -15.59 -12.14
C TRP A 16 -5.29 -14.38 -11.52
N SER A 17 -6.62 -14.35 -11.48
CA SER A 17 -7.38 -13.15 -11.08
C SER A 17 -7.51 -12.89 -9.57
N ASN A 18 -6.84 -13.65 -8.69
CA ASN A 18 -6.90 -13.42 -7.24
C ASN A 18 -5.98 -12.28 -6.74
N ALA A 19 -5.48 -11.42 -7.64
CA ALA A 19 -4.75 -10.23 -7.24
C ALA A 19 -5.69 -9.26 -6.50
N LYS A 20 -5.67 -9.28 -5.16
CA LYS A 20 -6.41 -8.33 -4.35
C LYS A 20 -5.85 -6.93 -4.58
N ALA A 21 -6.65 -6.08 -5.24
CA ALA A 21 -6.32 -4.68 -5.41
C ALA A 21 -6.26 -4.00 -4.03
N GLN A 22 -5.15 -3.32 -3.75
CA GLN A 22 -5.00 -2.48 -2.57
C GLN A 22 -5.31 -1.03 -2.96
N LYS A 23 -5.91 -0.29 -2.04
CA LYS A 23 -6.32 1.10 -2.25
C LYS A 23 -6.13 1.93 -1.00
N VAL A 24 -6.05 3.24 -1.20
CA VAL A 24 -6.15 4.25 -0.14
C VAL A 24 -7.31 5.14 -0.51
N LYS A 25 -8.23 5.35 0.43
CA LYS A 25 -9.54 5.98 0.15
C LYS A 25 -10.24 5.22 -0.99
N ASN A 26 -10.38 5.85 -2.16
CA ASN A 26 -11.02 5.29 -3.35
C ASN A 26 -10.06 5.12 -4.54
N VAL A 27 -8.75 5.27 -4.34
CA VAL A 27 -7.74 5.18 -5.39
C VAL A 27 -6.90 3.92 -5.19
N LYS A 28 -6.80 3.06 -6.21
CA LYS A 28 -5.94 1.88 -6.16
C LYS A 28 -4.48 2.32 -6.10
N LEU A 29 -3.64 1.59 -5.38
CA LEU A 29 -2.22 1.92 -5.27
C LEU A 29 -1.52 1.99 -6.65
N SER A 30 -1.94 1.14 -7.60
CA SER A 30 -1.45 1.15 -8.99
C SER A 30 -1.78 2.44 -9.75
N ASP A 31 -2.82 3.14 -9.32
CA ASP A 31 -3.38 4.31 -10.00
C ASP A 31 -2.88 5.61 -9.35
N ILE A 32 -2.06 5.51 -8.29
CA ILE A 32 -1.40 6.66 -7.66
C ILE A 32 -0.17 7.01 -8.50
N HIS A 33 -0.19 8.22 -9.05
CA HIS A 33 0.84 8.70 -9.98
C HIS A 33 1.61 9.92 -9.49
N SER A 34 1.36 10.35 -8.25
CA SER A 34 2.08 11.45 -7.60
C SER A 34 3.59 11.21 -7.59
N GLU A 35 4.38 12.27 -7.77
CA GLU A 35 5.84 12.19 -7.78
C GLU A 35 6.41 11.70 -6.43
N TYR A 36 5.77 12.13 -5.34
CA TYR A 36 6.12 11.75 -3.98
C TYR A 36 4.90 11.19 -3.24
N ILE A 37 5.16 10.20 -2.40
CA ILE A 37 4.23 9.70 -1.41
C ILE A 37 4.91 9.64 -0.05
N GLU A 38 4.13 9.73 1.01
CA GLU A 38 4.58 9.57 2.39
C GLU A 38 3.91 8.35 3.00
N VAL A 39 4.69 7.55 3.70
CA VAL A 39 4.24 6.34 4.39
C VAL A 39 4.61 6.43 5.86
N THR A 40 3.67 6.10 6.73
CA THR A 40 3.93 6.03 8.18
C THR A 40 3.12 4.93 8.86
N ALA A 41 3.66 4.42 9.99
CA ALA A 41 3.04 3.36 10.76
C ALA A 41 1.92 3.88 11.65
N VAL A 42 0.76 3.25 11.61
CA VAL A 42 -0.33 3.50 12.58
C VAL A 42 -0.41 2.28 13.49
N LYS A 43 0.01 2.45 14.75
CA LYS A 43 0.02 1.37 15.74
C LYS A 43 -1.42 0.98 16.11
N ARG A 44 -1.71 -0.32 16.12
CA ARG A 44 -2.91 -0.88 16.76
C ARG A 44 -2.53 -1.27 18.19
N GLY A 45 -3.39 -0.97 19.17
CA GLY A 45 -3.05 -1.10 20.59
C GLY A 45 -2.42 -2.44 20.98
N PHE A 46 -3.08 -3.57 20.68
CA PHE A 46 -2.70 -4.90 21.17
C PHE A 46 -2.18 -5.88 20.10
N SER A 47 -1.93 -5.43 18.86
CA SER A 47 -1.46 -6.29 17.78
C SER A 47 0.01 -6.02 17.47
N ASP A 48 0.78 -7.08 17.23
CA ASP A 48 2.15 -6.96 16.68
C ASP A 48 2.15 -6.45 15.24
N LYS A 49 0.98 -6.46 14.57
CA LYS A 49 0.79 -5.92 13.24
C LYS A 49 0.45 -4.44 13.31
N ILE A 50 0.93 -3.70 12.32
CA ILE A 50 0.63 -2.29 12.15
C ILE A 50 -0.28 -2.06 10.95
N LEU A 51 -0.95 -0.92 10.96
CA LEU A 51 -1.55 -0.37 9.75
C LEU A 51 -0.59 0.64 9.13
N ILE A 52 -0.85 0.97 7.88
CA ILE A 52 -0.08 1.95 7.15
C ILE A 52 -0.99 3.09 6.72
N SER A 53 -0.59 4.30 7.11
CA SER A 53 -1.09 5.53 6.50
C SER A 53 -0.20 5.87 5.30
N LEU A 54 -0.81 6.14 4.16
CA LEU A 54 -0.17 6.55 2.91
C LEU A 54 -0.81 7.85 2.42
N GLN A 55 0.03 8.85 2.19
CA GLN A 55 -0.37 10.14 1.65
C GLN A 55 0.33 10.38 0.32
N TYR A 56 -0.41 10.85 -0.67
CA TYR A 56 0.08 11.19 -2.01
C TYR A 56 -0.38 12.61 -2.42
N GLY A 57 -0.80 13.42 -1.45
CA GLY A 57 -1.39 14.75 -1.63
C GLY A 57 -2.92 14.77 -1.67
N GLN A 58 -3.60 13.66 -1.32
CA GLN A 58 -5.06 13.62 -1.27
C GLN A 58 -5.62 14.46 -0.12
N LYS A 59 -6.84 14.99 -0.30
CA LYS A 59 -7.60 15.61 0.80
C LYS A 59 -7.95 14.56 1.86
N ILE A 60 -7.52 14.81 3.10
CA ILE A 60 -7.80 14.01 4.29
C ILE A 60 -8.84 14.75 5.13
N GLU A 61 -10.04 14.20 5.22
CA GLU A 61 -11.10 14.65 6.14
C GLU A 61 -11.12 13.77 7.39
N SER A 62 -10.87 12.47 7.22
CA SER A 62 -10.73 11.51 8.31
C SER A 62 -9.45 10.71 8.13
N PHE A 63 -8.53 10.81 9.08
CA PHE A 63 -7.22 10.15 8.99
C PHE A 63 -7.35 8.63 8.82
N ASN A 64 -8.23 7.98 9.59
CA ASN A 64 -8.42 6.53 9.57
C ASN A 64 -9.11 6.00 8.30
N GLU A 65 -9.90 6.83 7.64
CA GLU A 65 -10.67 6.45 6.45
C GLU A 65 -9.91 6.81 5.16
N ASP A 66 -9.28 7.97 5.13
CA ASP A 66 -8.72 8.56 3.90
C ASP A 66 -7.24 8.25 3.67
N SER A 67 -6.51 7.82 4.71
CA SER A 67 -5.06 7.58 4.60
C SER A 67 -4.65 6.12 4.77
N ILE A 68 -5.50 5.27 5.37
CA ILE A 68 -5.14 3.88 5.65
C ILE A 68 -5.24 3.02 4.38
N ILE A 69 -4.22 2.20 4.13
CA ILE A 69 -4.24 1.21 3.05
C ILE A 69 -5.25 0.11 3.38
N ARG A 70 -6.17 -0.14 2.45
CA ARG A 70 -7.24 -1.14 2.54
C ARG A 70 -7.21 -2.08 1.34
N ASP A 71 -7.80 -3.26 1.51
CA ASP A 71 -8.08 -4.17 0.41
C ASP A 71 -9.33 -3.73 -0.40
N ASP A 72 -9.64 -4.49 -1.44
CA ASP A 72 -10.78 -4.29 -2.33
C ASP A 72 -12.13 -4.34 -1.60
N LYS A 73 -12.19 -5.03 -0.45
CA LYS A 73 -13.35 -5.17 0.43
C LYS A 73 -13.40 -4.09 1.53
N ASN A 74 -12.57 -3.04 1.45
CA ASN A 74 -12.41 -1.99 2.46
C ASN A 74 -11.85 -2.46 3.81
N GLN A 75 -11.27 -3.66 3.89
CA GLN A 75 -10.63 -4.15 5.11
C GLN A 75 -9.24 -3.54 5.24
N GLU A 76 -8.88 -3.12 6.45
CA GLU A 76 -7.55 -2.55 6.74
C GLU A 76 -6.46 -3.59 6.49
N LEU A 77 -5.44 -3.21 5.73
CA LEU A 77 -4.35 -4.11 5.42
C LEU A 77 -3.28 -4.05 6.52
N GLU A 78 -2.96 -5.22 7.07
CA GLU A 78 -1.95 -5.36 8.11
C GLU A 78 -0.56 -5.57 7.53
N TYR A 79 0.43 -4.93 8.15
CA TYR A 79 1.84 -5.02 7.78
C TYR A 79 2.68 -5.43 8.98
N ASN A 80 3.84 -6.04 8.72
CA ASN A 80 4.79 -6.40 9.77
C ASN A 80 5.54 -5.17 10.30
N SER A 81 5.77 -4.17 9.44
CA SER A 81 6.44 -2.91 9.80
C SER A 81 6.22 -1.86 8.72
N ALA A 82 6.59 -0.59 8.99
CA ALA A 82 6.57 0.42 7.93
C ALA A 82 7.54 0.07 6.80
N LEU A 83 8.67 -0.56 7.12
CA LEU A 83 9.67 -0.99 6.14
C LEU A 83 9.15 -2.12 5.22
N ASP A 84 8.30 -2.99 5.74
CA ASP A 84 7.56 -4.00 4.94
C ASP A 84 6.75 -3.31 3.84
N CYS A 85 6.01 -2.25 4.19
CA CYS A 85 5.29 -1.44 3.22
C CYS A 85 6.23 -0.73 2.24
N VAL A 86 7.31 -0.10 2.70
CA VAL A 86 8.30 0.57 1.83
C VAL A 86 8.87 -0.41 0.78
N ASN A 87 9.20 -1.63 1.19
CA ASN A 87 9.66 -2.66 0.25
C ASN A 87 8.58 -3.03 -0.78
N LYS A 88 7.33 -3.15 -0.34
CA LYS A 88 6.19 -3.43 -1.23
C LYS A 88 5.89 -2.29 -2.20
N MET A 89 6.16 -1.03 -1.84
CA MET A 89 5.95 0.12 -2.73
C MET A 89 6.85 0.11 -3.98
N LYS A 90 7.92 -0.71 -3.98
CA LYS A 90 8.75 -0.95 -5.17
C LYS A 90 7.96 -1.58 -6.31
N ASP A 91 6.99 -2.44 -6.01
CA ASP A 91 6.12 -3.08 -7.00
C ASP A 91 5.18 -2.06 -7.68
N TYR A 92 4.99 -0.89 -7.04
CA TYR A 92 4.20 0.22 -7.54
C TYR A 92 5.07 1.35 -8.15
N GLY A 93 6.37 1.11 -8.33
CA GLY A 93 7.27 2.06 -8.98
C GLY A 93 7.81 3.17 -8.07
N TYR A 94 7.79 3.00 -6.75
CA TYR A 94 8.37 3.95 -5.81
C TYR A 94 9.68 3.45 -5.20
N GLU A 95 10.55 4.39 -4.87
CA GLU A 95 11.81 4.16 -4.15
C GLU A 95 11.93 5.07 -2.94
N LEU A 96 12.69 4.63 -1.94
CA LEU A 96 12.95 5.42 -0.74
C LEU A 96 13.76 6.67 -1.11
N PHE A 97 13.21 7.84 -0.81
CA PHE A 97 13.86 9.12 -1.03
C PHE A 97 14.43 9.70 0.27
N GLN A 98 13.61 9.73 1.32
CA GLN A 98 14.01 10.30 2.61
C GLN A 98 13.26 9.62 3.77
N VAL A 99 13.89 9.62 4.94
CA VAL A 99 13.27 9.26 6.21
C VAL A 99 13.45 10.41 7.19
N TYR A 100 12.40 10.77 7.92
CA TYR A 100 12.49 11.71 9.02
C TYR A 100 11.65 11.23 10.21
N VAL A 101 11.85 11.87 11.36
CA VAL A 101 11.14 11.57 12.59
C VAL A 101 10.53 12.87 13.11
N GLU A 102 9.25 12.82 13.45
CA GLU A 102 8.58 13.89 14.17
C GLU A 102 8.36 13.45 15.62
N SER A 103 8.65 14.35 16.56
CA SER A 103 8.51 14.09 17.99
C SER A 103 7.26 14.77 18.51
N TYR A 104 6.38 13.97 19.11
CA TYR A 104 5.19 14.41 19.81
C TYR A 104 5.33 14.11 21.31
N GLU A 105 4.47 14.70 22.14
CA GLU A 105 4.39 14.34 23.56
C GLU A 105 4.11 12.85 23.77
N SER A 106 3.37 12.23 22.86
CA SER A 106 3.01 10.80 22.86
C SER A 106 4.14 9.88 22.34
N GLY A 107 5.25 10.44 21.88
CA GLY A 107 6.41 9.71 21.38
C GLY A 107 6.85 10.13 19.98
N ASN A 108 7.71 9.32 19.38
CA ASN A 108 8.29 9.60 18.07
C ASN A 108 7.57 8.85 16.96
N GLN A 109 7.23 9.57 15.89
CA GLN A 109 6.64 9.02 14.69
C GLN A 109 7.63 9.10 13.53
N LYS A 110 7.85 7.98 12.84
CA LYS A 110 8.78 7.90 11.70
C LYS A 110 8.01 7.98 10.39
N TYR A 111 8.48 8.84 9.48
CA TYR A 111 7.89 9.05 8.17
C TYR A 111 8.88 8.67 7.08
N TYR A 112 8.38 7.99 6.05
CA TYR A 112 9.14 7.58 4.88
C TYR A 112 8.59 8.31 3.67
N VAL A 113 9.39 9.18 3.06
CA VAL A 113 9.06 9.80 1.78
C VAL A 113 9.61 8.92 0.68
N LEU A 114 8.73 8.50 -0.22
CA LEU A 114 9.07 7.69 -1.38
C LEU A 114 8.88 8.52 -2.64
N LYS A 115 9.84 8.43 -3.56
CA LYS A 115 9.80 9.10 -4.85
C LYS A 115 9.49 8.08 -5.94
N ARG A 116 8.73 8.50 -6.95
CA ARG A 116 8.45 7.66 -8.13
C ARG A 116 9.70 7.51 -9.01
N LYS A 117 9.90 6.30 -9.55
CA LYS A 117 10.95 5.97 -10.51
C LYS A 117 10.59 6.36 -11.94
#